data_AF-A0A1B2J109-F1
#
_entry.id   AF-A0A1B2J109-F1
#
_cell.length_a   1.000
_cell.length_b   1.000
_cell.length_c   1.000
_cell.angle_alpha   90.00
_cell.angle_beta   90.00
_cell.angle_gamma   90.00
#
_symmetry.space_group_name_H-M   'P 1'
#
loop_
_entity.id
_entity.type
_entity.pdbx_description
1 polymer ?
#
loop_
_entity_poly.entity_id
_entity_poly.type
_entity_poly.pdbx_seq_one_letter_code
_entity_poly.pdbx_strand_id
1 'polypeptide(L)' 'MKTLEANLVVIFWSVIFGEVLGYIGGALEIMTYNTMQIGIVAAIAGIIIVNGVKLLGLSDTKAEAK' A
#
# COMPACT_ATOMS: atom_id res chain seq x y z
N MET A 1 -14.01 1.50 -14.13
CA MET A 1 -12.72 1.42 -14.84
C MET A 1 -11.62 2.11 -14.05
N LYS A 2 -11.74 3.42 -13.76
CA LYS A 2 -10.77 4.20 -12.94
C LYS A 2 -10.24 3.53 -11.66
N THR A 3 -11.08 2.86 -10.86
CA THR A 3 -10.62 2.24 -9.59
C THR A 3 -9.75 1.01 -9.80
N LEU A 4 -10.03 0.20 -10.83
CA LEU A 4 -9.24 -0.99 -11.15
C LEU A 4 -7.85 -0.57 -11.63
N GLU A 5 -7.80 0.38 -12.58
CA GLU A 5 -6.58 0.94 -13.14
C GLU A 5 -5.73 1.58 -12.03
N ALA A 6 -6.35 2.35 -11.13
CA ALA A 6 -5.67 2.92 -9.98
C ALA A 6 -5.09 1.85 -9.05
N ASN A 7 -5.83 0.79 -8.73
CA ASN A 7 -5.34 -0.28 -7.86
C ASN A 7 -4.16 -1.05 -8.50
N LEU A 8 -4.14 -1.25 -9.82
CA LEU A 8 -3.00 -1.84 -10.52
C LEU A 8 -1.74 -0.99 -10.40
N VAL A 9 -1.87 0.33 -10.58
CA VAL A 9 -0.77 1.28 -10.41
C VAL A 9 -0.30 1.30 -8.95
N VAL A 10 -1.23 1.27 -7.99
CA VAL A 10 -0.90 1.18 -6.56
C VAL A 10 -0.11 -0.08 -6.26
N ILE A 11 -0.56 -1.26 -6.71
CA ILE A 11 0.16 -2.52 -6.49
C ILE A 11 1.57 -2.44 -7.05
N PHE A 12 1.71 -1.98 -8.30
CA PHE A 12 3.00 -1.86 -8.97
C PHE A 12 4.00 -1.01 -8.16
N TRP A 13 3.59 0.20 -7.76
CA TRP A 13 4.47 1.09 -6.99
C TRP A 13 4.69 0.63 -5.55
N SER A 14 3.68 0.03 -4.92
CA SER A 14 3.79 -0.46 -3.54
C SER A 14 4.81 -1.58 -3.42
N VAL A 15 4.86 -2.49 -4.40
CA VAL A 15 5.88 -3.54 -4.43
C VAL A 15 7.27 -2.94 -4.62
N ILE A 16 7.47 -2.06 -5.61
CA ILE A 16 8.78 -1.47 -5.90
C ILE A 16 9.32 -0.70 -4.69
N PHE A 17 8.53 0.20 -4.11
CA PHE A 17 8.97 0.97 -2.96
C PHE A 17 9.05 0.13 -1.68
N GLY A 18 8.17 -0.86 -1.52
CA GLY A 18 8.21 -1.81 -0.42
C GLY A 18 9.51 -2.61 -0.37
N GLU A 19 9.99 -3.08 -1.53
CA GLU A 19 11.27 -3.78 -1.65
C GLU A 19 12.45 -2.86 -1.28
N VAL A 20 12.44 -1.60 -1.74
CA VAL A 20 13.49 -0.63 -1.39
C VAL A 20 13.52 -0.39 0.13
N LEU A 21 12.35 -0.15 0.74
CA LEU A 21 12.25 0.07 2.19
C LEU A 21 12.63 -1.18 2.98
N GLY A 22 12.16 -2.35 2.55
CA GLY A 22 12.45 -3.62 3.18
C GLY A 22 13.94 -3.98 3.11
N TYR A 23 14.63 -3.64 2.02
CA TYR A 23 16.06 -3.88 1.90
C TYR A 23 16.85 -2.98 2.85
N ILE A 24 16.49 -1.70 2.92
CA ILE A 24 17.10 -0.74 3.86
C ILE A 24 16.85 -1.17 5.30
N GLY A 25 15.60 -1.47 5.67
CA GLY A 25 15.25 -1.95 7.02
C GLY A 25 15.96 -3.27 7.36
N GLY A 26 16.02 -4.18 6.39
CA GLY A 26 16.73 -5.45 6.50
C GLY A 26 18.20 -5.30 6.87
N ALA A 27 18.89 -4.38 6.17
CA ALA A 27 20.29 -4.06 6.41
C ALA A 27 20.52 -3.37 7.76
N LEU A 28 19.59 -2.51 8.20
CA LEU A 28 19.69 -1.79 9.48
C LEU A 28 19.51 -2.71 10.68
N GLU A 29 18.61 -3.69 10.59
CA GLU A 29 18.27 -4.59 11.70
C GLU A 29 19.03 -5.92 11.65
N ILE A 30 19.93 -6.11 10.67
CA ILE A 30 20.68 -7.36 10.42
C ILE A 30 19.70 -8.56 10.36
N MET A 31 18.54 -8.34 9.73
CA MET A 31 17.51 -9.36 9.57
C MET A 31 17.57 -9.98 8.17
N THR A 32 17.12 -11.22 8.06
CA THR A 32 17.06 -11.90 6.76
C THR A 32 16.02 -11.23 5.86
N TYR A 33 16.49 -10.67 4.76
CA TYR A 33 15.64 -10.06 3.74
C TYR A 33 14.95 -11.13 2.87
N ASN A 34 13.62 -11.05 2.75
CA ASN A 34 12.83 -11.92 1.87
C ASN A 34 11.96 -11.07 0.92
N THR A 35 12.43 -10.98 -0.33
CA THR A 35 11.80 -10.27 -1.45
C THR A 35 10.34 -10.66 -1.69
N MET A 36 10.00 -11.95 -1.63
CA MET A 36 8.63 -12.39 -1.90
C MET A 36 7.69 -11.95 -0.79
N GLN A 37 8.13 -12.08 0.46
CA GLN A 37 7.32 -11.70 1.62
C GLN A 37 7.11 -10.19 1.67
N ILE A 38 8.17 -9.40 1.49
CA ILE A 38 8.10 -7.94 1.56
C ILE A 38 7.24 -7.38 0.43
N GLY A 39 7.46 -7.83 -0.81
CA GLY A 39 6.62 -7.42 -1.95
C GLY A 39 5.13 -7.71 -1.75
N ILE A 40 4.77 -8.89 -1.26
CA ILE A 40 3.35 -9.25 -1.00
C ILE A 40 2.76 -8.36 0.10
N VAL A 41 3.48 -8.20 1.22
CA VAL A 41 3.01 -7.36 2.34
C VAL A 41 2.84 -5.92 1.89
N ALA A 42 3.79 -5.37 1.13
CA ALA A 42 3.73 -4.01 0.63
C ALA A 42 2.55 -3.81 -0.34
N ALA A 43 2.30 -4.76 -1.24
CA ALA A 43 1.14 -4.72 -2.14
C ALA A 43 -0.19 -4.69 -1.37
N ILE A 44 -0.35 -5.55 -0.37
CA ILE A 44 -1.55 -5.60 0.47
C ILE A 44 -1.72 -4.28 1.24
N ALA A 45 -0.66 -3.81 1.88
CA ALA A 45 -0.67 -2.56 2.63
C ALA A 45 -1.06 -1.37 1.74
N GLY A 46 -0.48 -1.28 0.53
CA GLY A 46 -0.80 -0.23 -0.44
C GLY A 46 -2.28 -0.22 -0.84
N ILE A 47 -2.86 -1.38 -1.14
CA ILE A 47 -4.29 -1.49 -1.47
C ILE A 47 -5.15 -1.04 -0.29
N ILE A 48 -4.86 -1.53 0.93
CA ILE A 48 -5.65 -1.22 2.13
C ILE A 48 -5.61 0.27 2.43
N ILE A 49 -4.42 0.88 2.43
CA ILE A 49 -4.26 2.30 2.78
C ILE A 49 -4.98 3.18 1.76
N VAL A 50 -4.75 2.97 0.45
CA VAL A 50 -5.33 3.83 -0.58
C VAL A 50 -6.85 3.72 -0.63
N ASN A 51 -7.40 2.51 -0.53
CA ASN A 51 -8.84 2.31 -0.53
C ASN A 51 -9.47 2.74 0.81
N GLY A 52 -8.76 2.54 1.93
CA GLY A 52 -9.18 2.98 3.25
C GLY A 52 -9.33 4.50 3.35
N VAL A 53 -8.32 5.26 2.90
CA VAL A 53 -8.38 6.73 2.86
C VAL A 53 -9.55 7.23 2.02
N LYS A 54 -9.79 6.59 0.85
CA LYS A 54 -10.94 6.92 0.01
C LYS A 54 -12.27 6.68 0.72
N LEU A 55 -12.40 5.56 1.43
CA LEU A 55 -13.62 5.22 2.18
C LEU A 55 -13.87 6.19 3.34
N LEU A 56 -12.81 6.60 4.06
CA LEU A 56 -12.90 7.59 5.13
C LEU A 56 -13.34 8.96 4.60
N GLY A 57 -12.77 9.43 3.49
CA GLY A 57 -13.21 10.69 2.88
C GLY A 57 -14.69 10.67 2.46
N LEU A 58 -15.19 9.52 2.01
CA LEU A 58 -16.61 9.34 1.67
C LEU A 58 -17.51 9.29 2.91
N SER A 59 -17.04 8.78 4.06
CA SER A 59 -17.82 8.80 5.29
C SER A 59 -17.99 10.21 5.82
N ASP A 60 -16.94 11.04 5.77
CA ASP A 60 -16.98 12.42 6.26
C ASP A 60 -17.99 13.26 5.45
N THR A 61 -17.94 13.15 4.12
CA THR A 61 -18.87 13.88 3.23
C THR A 61 -20.34 13.49 3.48
N LYS A 62 -20.62 12.22 3.78
CA LYS A 62 -21.97 11.75 4.09
C LYS A 62 -22.48 12.25 5.45
N ALA A 63 -21.58 12.46 6.40
CA ALA A 63 -21.94 12.97 7.73
C ALA A 63 -22.35 14.45 7.69
N GLU A 64 -21.68 15.27 6.86
CA GLU A 64 -22.00 16.70 6.71
C GLU A 64 -23.27 16.98 5.89
N ALA A 65 -23.66 16.05 5.03
CA ALA A 65 -24.84 16.18 4.17
C ALA A 65 -26.18 15.85 4.89
N LYS A 66 -26.15 15.50 6.17
CA LYS A 66 -27.31 15.09 6.98
C LYS A 66 -27.57 16.10 8.10
#